data_AF-A0A164JZQ3-F1
#
_entry.id   AF-A0A164JZQ3-F1
#
_cell.length_a   1.000
_cell.length_b   1.000
_cell.length_c   1.000
_cell.angle_alpha   90.00
_cell.angle_beta   90.00
_cell.angle_gamma   90.00
#
_symmetry.space_group_name_H-M   'P 1'
#
loop_
_entity.id
_entity.type
_entity.pdbx_description
1 polymer ?
#
loop_
_entity_poly.entity_id
_entity_poly.type
_entity_poly.pdbx_seq_one_letter_code
_entity_poly.pdbx_strand_id
1 'polypeptide(L)'
;MKQTSRTTGDLGITSAPSSWRSHYDQLHATAVEALAAAVLATDDDGRELDFGDFLGSVLTTVAANVGSVGRLVAARPGSWEASRVRDLAGGDMADAEWLAPYRTAPVVVPLNIAAAIERMGRCESYRLTAEEAEDAVRERAIDAGVSVAEYRRRNGVPTVGSRWIPLIAKTYIDEIDEIDVRYGAAVESGTDPDRAQAEYDHEADALNRKWERRYRLYADSFGSFVRSKAAQIGLDMKLVQLKVVTNPAALSGVPQNPSLYGGDAIVATLWETAFEKTPTSFLTLELDQEL
;
A
#
# COMPACT_ATOMS: atom_id res chain seq x y z
N MET A 1 -28.95 -55.73 33.58
CA MET A 1 -27.61 -55.37 33.04
C MET A 1 -27.82 -54.90 31.61
N LYS A 2 -27.46 -53.71 31.14
CA LYS A 2 -26.76 -52.51 31.65
C LYS A 2 -27.45 -51.33 30.94
N GLN A 3 -27.84 -50.29 31.67
CA GLN A 3 -28.16 -48.98 31.09
C GLN A 3 -26.85 -48.23 30.84
N THR A 4 -26.72 -47.68 29.64
CA THR A 4 -25.62 -46.85 29.15
C THR A 4 -25.75 -45.44 29.72
N SER A 5 -24.78 -45.04 30.55
CA SER A 5 -24.63 -43.66 31.01
C SER A 5 -24.10 -42.78 29.88
N ARG A 6 -24.80 -41.68 29.61
CA ARG A 6 -24.36 -40.55 28.78
C ARG A 6 -23.23 -39.82 29.49
N THR A 7 -22.07 -39.73 28.85
CA THR A 7 -21.03 -38.76 29.16
C THR A 7 -21.36 -37.49 28.38
N THR A 8 -21.81 -36.44 29.07
CA THR A 8 -21.89 -35.08 28.54
C THR A 8 -20.46 -34.58 28.33
N GLY A 9 -20.09 -34.40 27.07
CA GLY A 9 -18.84 -33.76 26.66
C GLY A 9 -18.83 -32.30 27.11
N ASP A 10 -17.80 -31.98 27.87
CA ASP A 10 -17.41 -30.63 28.26
C ASP A 10 -17.12 -29.81 26.99
N LEU A 11 -17.91 -28.77 26.77
CA LEU A 11 -17.74 -27.84 25.65
C LEU A 11 -16.52 -26.98 25.96
N GLY A 12 -15.40 -27.33 25.34
CA GLY A 12 -14.16 -26.58 25.40
C GLY A 12 -14.37 -25.12 24.97
N ILE A 13 -14.60 -24.25 25.94
CA ILE A 13 -14.47 -22.80 25.80
C ILE A 13 -12.97 -22.54 25.62
N THR A 14 -12.55 -22.32 24.38
CA THR A 14 -11.20 -21.92 24.03
C THR A 14 -10.85 -20.61 24.75
N SER A 15 -10.15 -20.71 25.87
CA SER A 15 -9.57 -19.55 26.55
C SER A 15 -8.54 -18.93 25.63
N ALA A 16 -8.70 -17.64 25.29
CA ALA A 16 -7.64 -16.86 24.67
C ALA A 16 -6.32 -17.05 25.47
N PRO A 17 -5.16 -17.16 24.80
CA PRO A 17 -3.88 -17.38 25.47
C PRO A 17 -3.67 -16.33 26.57
N SER A 18 -3.22 -16.77 27.75
CA SER A 18 -3.07 -15.94 28.96
C SER A 18 -2.26 -14.66 28.73
N SER A 19 -1.35 -14.66 27.75
CA SER A 19 -0.56 -13.49 27.35
C SER A 19 -1.41 -12.33 26.81
N TRP A 20 -2.48 -12.61 26.06
CA TRP A 20 -3.36 -11.55 25.52
C TRP A 20 -4.15 -10.86 26.63
N ARG A 21 -4.74 -11.64 27.55
CA ARG A 21 -5.50 -11.08 28.68
C ARG A 21 -4.62 -10.24 29.57
N SER A 22 -3.44 -10.74 29.95
CA SER A 22 -2.50 -9.95 30.75
C SER A 22 -2.03 -8.68 30.05
N HIS A 23 -1.81 -8.71 28.73
CA HIS A 23 -1.46 -7.51 27.98
C HIS A 23 -2.63 -6.50 27.90
N TYR A 24 -3.85 -6.99 27.69
CA TYR A 24 -5.06 -6.17 27.71
C TYR A 24 -5.26 -5.50 29.06
N ASP A 25 -5.13 -6.25 30.16
CA ASP A 25 -5.30 -5.74 31.53
C ASP A 25 -4.29 -4.62 31.84
N GLN A 26 -3.04 -4.77 31.37
CA GLN A 26 -2.01 -3.74 31.49
C GLN A 26 -2.37 -2.47 30.71
N LEU A 27 -2.74 -2.60 29.43
CA LEU A 27 -3.16 -1.45 28.60
C LEU A 27 -4.38 -0.75 29.20
N HIS A 28 -5.36 -1.52 29.67
CA HIS A 28 -6.56 -1.00 30.31
C HIS A 28 -6.22 -0.22 31.59
N ALA A 29 -5.37 -0.77 32.45
CA ALA A 29 -4.96 -0.09 33.69
C ALA A 29 -4.26 1.24 33.40
N THR A 30 -3.32 1.27 32.46
CA THR A 30 -2.62 2.51 32.04
C THR A 30 -3.59 3.54 31.45
N ALA A 31 -4.55 3.10 30.62
CA ALA A 31 -5.55 4.01 30.05
C ALA A 31 -6.46 4.61 31.14
N VAL A 32 -6.93 3.81 32.09
CA VAL A 32 -7.77 4.28 33.20
C VAL A 32 -7.01 5.30 34.05
N GLU A 33 -5.75 5.04 34.39
CA GLU A 33 -4.93 5.96 35.18
C GLU A 33 -4.75 7.32 34.47
N ALA A 34 -4.39 7.30 33.18
CA ALA A 34 -4.20 8.51 32.39
C ALA A 34 -5.49 9.33 32.24
N LEU A 35 -6.62 8.67 31.96
CA LEU A 35 -7.91 9.33 31.79
C LEU A 35 -8.44 9.89 33.13
N ALA A 36 -8.25 9.17 34.24
CA ALA A 36 -8.60 9.67 35.56
C ALA A 36 -7.76 10.90 35.94
N ALA A 37 -6.47 10.89 35.64
CA ALA A 37 -5.60 12.05 35.86
C ALA A 37 -6.04 13.26 35.02
N ALA A 38 -6.45 13.06 33.77
CA ALA A 38 -6.95 14.14 32.91
C ALA A 38 -8.22 14.79 33.46
N VAL A 39 -9.17 14.02 34.00
CA VAL A 39 -10.40 14.54 34.62
C VAL A 39 -10.10 15.39 35.86
N LEU A 40 -9.05 15.06 36.61
CA LEU A 40 -8.66 15.77 37.83
C LEU A 40 -7.69 16.92 37.57
N ALA A 41 -7.26 17.13 36.33
CA ALA A 41 -6.28 18.15 35.98
C ALA A 41 -6.92 19.55 35.98
N THR A 42 -6.19 20.52 36.55
CA THR A 42 -6.54 21.94 36.52
C THR A 42 -5.38 22.76 35.94
N ASP A 43 -5.70 23.84 35.24
CA ASP A 43 -4.70 24.82 34.80
C ASP A 43 -4.20 25.71 35.96
N ASP A 44 -3.27 26.63 35.66
CA ASP A 44 -2.68 27.56 36.66
C ASP A 44 -3.73 28.48 37.31
N ASP A 45 -4.88 28.69 36.68
CA ASP A 45 -6.00 29.50 37.18
C ASP A 45 -7.03 28.64 37.95
N GLY A 46 -6.79 27.33 38.08
CA GLY A 46 -7.68 26.38 38.74
C GLY A 46 -8.89 25.96 37.91
N ARG A 47 -8.89 26.19 36.59
CA ARG A 47 -9.94 25.72 35.68
C ARG A 47 -9.74 24.25 35.34
N GLU A 48 -10.81 23.48 35.39
CA GLU A 48 -10.81 22.07 34.98
C GLU A 48 -10.55 21.94 33.48
N LEU A 49 -9.81 20.88 33.11
CA LEU A 49 -9.58 20.51 31.73
C LEU A 49 -10.89 20.03 31.07
N ASP A 50 -11.19 20.52 29.86
CA ASP A 50 -12.32 20.01 29.07
C ASP A 50 -12.02 18.56 28.63
N PHE A 51 -12.55 17.60 29.38
CA PHE A 51 -12.29 16.19 29.14
C PHE A 51 -12.79 15.72 27.77
N GLY A 52 -13.87 16.33 27.26
CA GLY A 52 -14.41 16.00 25.94
C GLY A 52 -13.46 16.39 24.82
N ASP A 53 -12.96 17.63 24.87
CA ASP A 53 -11.96 18.15 23.93
C ASP A 53 -10.65 17.36 24.02
N PHE A 54 -10.18 17.07 25.24
CA PHE A 54 -8.99 16.26 25.46
C PHE A 54 -9.12 14.85 24.87
N LEU A 55 -10.22 14.13 25.17
CA LEU A 55 -10.43 12.79 24.65
C LEU A 55 -10.59 12.78 23.13
N GLY A 56 -11.25 13.79 22.56
CA GLY A 56 -11.32 14.02 21.11
C GLY A 56 -9.92 14.14 20.50
N SER A 57 -9.10 15.04 21.03
CA SER A 57 -7.71 15.26 20.59
C SER A 57 -6.84 14.01 20.70
N VAL A 58 -6.97 13.23 21.79
CA VAL A 58 -6.29 11.95 21.96
C VAL A 58 -6.72 10.97 20.87
N LEU A 59 -8.02 10.78 20.64
CA LEU A 59 -8.51 9.84 19.64
C LEU A 59 -8.15 10.25 18.21
N THR A 60 -8.17 11.55 17.91
CA THR A 60 -7.68 12.10 16.64
C THR A 60 -6.19 11.80 16.46
N THR A 61 -5.36 11.99 17.48
CA THR A 61 -3.92 11.66 17.45
C THR A 61 -3.69 10.16 17.26
N VAL A 62 -4.47 9.30 17.94
CA VAL A 62 -4.40 7.85 17.75
C VAL A 62 -4.82 7.48 16.33
N ALA A 63 -5.92 8.04 15.81
CA ALA A 63 -6.37 7.83 14.43
C ALA A 63 -5.30 8.24 13.42
N ALA A 64 -4.67 9.40 13.63
CA ALA A 64 -3.54 9.87 12.82
C ALA A 64 -2.38 8.87 12.88
N ASN A 65 -2.03 8.34 14.06
CA ASN A 65 -0.93 7.38 14.26
C ASN A 65 -1.18 5.96 13.72
N VAL A 66 -2.44 5.49 13.71
CA VAL A 66 -2.80 4.23 13.06
C VAL A 66 -3.11 4.39 11.58
N GLY A 67 -3.19 5.65 11.11
CA GLY A 67 -3.28 6.04 9.70
C GLY A 67 -4.67 6.38 9.19
N SER A 68 -5.74 6.13 9.94
CA SER A 68 -7.08 6.65 9.66
C SER A 68 -8.06 6.34 10.80
N VAL A 69 -9.18 7.06 10.85
CA VAL A 69 -10.30 6.73 11.74
C VAL A 69 -10.90 5.35 11.41
N GLY A 70 -10.93 4.97 10.12
CA GLY A 70 -11.38 3.64 9.69
C GLY A 70 -10.55 2.52 10.31
N ARG A 71 -9.22 2.69 10.39
CA ARG A 71 -8.32 1.72 11.03
C ARG A 71 -8.47 1.66 12.54
N LEU A 72 -8.72 2.80 13.19
CA LEU A 72 -9.00 2.86 14.63
C LEU A 72 -10.18 1.96 15.03
N VAL A 73 -11.20 1.85 14.19
CA VAL A 73 -12.43 1.08 14.49
C VAL A 73 -12.58 -0.22 13.67
N ALA A 74 -11.51 -0.67 13.02
CA ALA A 74 -11.54 -1.77 12.05
C ALA A 74 -11.88 -3.16 12.66
N ALA A 75 -11.74 -3.33 13.97
CA ALA A 75 -12.01 -4.61 14.64
C ALA A 75 -13.52 -4.94 14.66
N ARG A 76 -14.39 -3.94 14.78
CA ARG A 76 -15.85 -4.13 14.81
C ARG A 76 -16.58 -2.96 14.12
N PRO A 77 -16.35 -2.78 12.81
CA PRO A 77 -16.94 -1.68 12.06
C PRO A 77 -18.46 -1.82 12.06
N GLY A 78 -19.17 -0.78 12.50
CA GLY A 78 -20.64 -0.76 12.58
C GLY A 78 -21.23 -1.01 13.96
N SER A 79 -20.40 -1.29 14.98
CA SER A 79 -20.87 -1.22 16.37
C SER A 79 -21.20 0.21 16.79
N TRP A 80 -22.12 0.39 17.73
CA TRP A 80 -22.50 1.72 18.21
C TRP A 80 -21.31 2.40 18.90
N GLU A 81 -20.45 1.62 19.59
CA GLU A 81 -19.20 2.10 20.18
C GLU A 81 -18.25 2.62 19.10
N ALA A 82 -18.06 1.87 18.01
CA ALA A 82 -17.25 2.31 16.87
C ALA A 82 -17.78 3.61 16.23
N SER A 83 -19.10 3.79 16.18
CA SER A 83 -19.69 5.05 15.70
C SER A 83 -19.31 6.22 16.61
N ARG A 84 -19.41 6.06 17.94
CA ARG A 84 -19.04 7.13 18.89
C ARG A 84 -17.56 7.46 18.86
N VAL A 85 -16.70 6.44 18.78
CA VAL A 85 -15.26 6.64 18.63
C VAL A 85 -14.93 7.35 17.32
N ARG A 86 -15.62 7.00 16.22
CA ARG A 86 -15.46 7.70 14.93
C ARG A 86 -15.83 9.17 15.03
N ASP A 87 -17.01 9.47 15.57
CA ASP A 87 -17.51 10.84 15.70
C ASP A 87 -16.56 11.69 16.56
N LEU A 88 -16.08 11.13 17.67
CA LEU A 88 -15.17 11.82 18.58
C LEU A 88 -13.76 12.00 18.00
N ALA A 89 -13.30 11.11 17.12
CA ALA A 89 -12.01 11.21 16.43
C ALA A 89 -12.02 12.17 15.21
N GLY A 90 -13.12 12.92 14.99
CA GLY A 90 -13.27 13.88 13.89
C GLY A 90 -14.31 13.47 12.83
N GLY A 91 -14.93 12.30 12.95
CA GLY A 91 -16.03 11.85 12.09
C GLY A 91 -15.62 11.66 10.63
N ASP A 92 -16.55 11.96 9.73
CA ASP A 92 -16.34 11.86 8.28
C ASP A 92 -15.41 12.96 7.72
N MET A 93 -15.08 13.98 8.53
CA MET A 93 -14.16 15.05 8.14
C MET A 93 -12.68 14.67 8.35
N ALA A 94 -12.39 13.60 9.10
CA ALA A 94 -11.05 13.19 9.47
C ALA A 94 -10.35 12.37 8.36
N ASP A 95 -10.12 13.02 7.21
CA ASP A 95 -9.32 12.47 6.12
C ASP A 95 -7.81 12.55 6.40
N ALA A 96 -7.00 12.09 5.44
CA ALA A 96 -5.54 12.07 5.58
C ALA A 96 -4.94 13.47 5.76
N GLU A 97 -5.48 14.50 5.11
CA GLU A 97 -4.96 15.87 5.19
C GLU A 97 -5.32 16.50 6.53
N TRP A 98 -6.53 16.24 7.01
CA TRP A 98 -6.99 16.71 8.32
C TRP A 98 -6.26 16.01 9.48
N LEU A 99 -5.96 14.72 9.36
CA LEU A 99 -5.25 13.94 10.39
C LEU A 99 -3.74 14.24 10.45
N ALA A 100 -3.13 14.67 9.35
CA ALA A 100 -1.68 14.82 9.24
C ALA A 100 -1.03 15.70 10.32
N PRO A 101 -1.59 16.87 10.72
CA PRO A 101 -1.03 17.69 11.79
C PRO A 101 -1.00 17.03 13.18
N TYR A 102 -1.84 16.01 13.41
CA TYR A 102 -1.93 15.29 14.69
C TYR A 102 -1.02 14.06 14.76
N ARG A 103 -0.33 13.71 13.67
CA ARG A 103 0.55 12.54 13.63
C ARG A 103 1.76 12.78 14.55
N THR A 104 2.03 11.81 15.42
CA THR A 104 3.22 11.82 16.31
C THR A 104 4.13 10.61 16.10
N ALA A 105 3.65 9.55 15.44
CA ALA A 105 4.44 8.40 15.05
C ALA A 105 5.13 8.61 13.68
N PRO A 106 6.30 7.98 13.43
CA PRO A 106 6.96 8.03 12.13
C PRO A 106 6.03 7.66 10.97
N VAL A 107 6.23 8.34 9.83
CA VAL A 107 5.53 8.11 8.56
C VAL A 107 6.54 7.58 7.56
N VAL A 108 6.55 6.26 7.38
CA VAL A 108 7.42 5.58 6.41
C VAL A 108 6.67 5.46 5.09
N VAL A 109 7.12 6.19 4.07
CA VAL A 109 6.58 6.11 2.71
C VAL A 109 7.40 5.10 1.90
N PRO A 110 6.82 3.93 1.56
CA PRO A 110 7.54 2.92 0.79
C PRO A 110 7.50 3.23 -0.71
N LEU A 111 8.62 3.07 -1.41
CA LEU A 111 8.68 3.14 -2.86
C LEU A 111 9.32 1.87 -3.44
N ASN A 112 8.51 1.10 -4.13
CA ASN A 112 8.90 0.02 -5.02
C ASN A 112 8.75 0.50 -6.46
N ILE A 113 9.89 0.77 -7.10
CA ILE A 113 9.93 1.37 -8.43
C ILE A 113 9.49 0.35 -9.50
N ALA A 114 9.83 -0.93 -9.36
CA ALA A 114 9.39 -1.96 -10.29
C ALA A 114 7.85 -2.09 -10.30
N ALA A 115 7.22 -2.19 -9.13
CA ALA A 115 5.76 -2.19 -9.03
C ALA A 115 5.13 -0.85 -9.46
N ALA A 116 5.85 0.26 -9.27
CA ALA A 116 5.41 1.57 -9.77
C ALA A 116 5.40 1.59 -11.31
N ILE A 117 6.43 1.03 -11.96
CA ILE A 117 6.53 0.90 -13.43
C ILE A 117 5.36 0.09 -13.99
N GLU A 118 4.99 -1.03 -13.37
CA GLU A 118 3.83 -1.84 -13.78
C GLU A 118 2.52 -1.04 -13.74
N ARG A 119 2.39 -0.15 -12.76
CA ARG A 119 1.25 0.76 -12.60
C ARG A 119 1.32 1.99 -13.54
N MET A 120 2.46 2.26 -14.18
CA MET A 120 2.59 3.35 -15.16
C MET A 120 2.05 2.91 -16.51
N GLY A 121 0.82 3.30 -16.78
CA GLY A 121 0.15 3.00 -18.03
C GLY A 121 -1.06 3.88 -18.24
N ARG A 122 -1.76 3.63 -19.35
CA ARG A 122 -3.03 4.25 -19.65
C ARG A 122 -4.04 3.20 -20.09
N CYS A 123 -5.29 3.37 -19.71
CA CYS A 123 -6.38 2.63 -20.31
C CYS A 123 -6.68 3.24 -21.68
N GLU A 124 -6.51 2.46 -22.73
CA GLU A 124 -6.94 2.83 -24.08
C GLU A 124 -8.26 2.15 -24.39
N SER A 125 -9.26 2.95 -24.76
CA SER A 125 -10.52 2.44 -25.28
C SER A 125 -10.35 2.03 -26.75
N TYR A 126 -10.82 0.84 -27.10
CA TYR A 126 -10.80 0.36 -28.47
C TYR A 126 -12.13 -0.26 -28.84
N ARG A 127 -12.42 -0.30 -30.14
CA ARG A 127 -13.65 -0.91 -30.64
C ARG A 127 -13.49 -2.43 -30.63
N LEU A 128 -14.41 -3.11 -29.97
CA LEU A 128 -14.44 -4.57 -29.98
C LEU A 128 -14.92 -5.05 -31.35
N THR A 129 -14.28 -6.10 -31.83
CA THR A 129 -14.86 -6.97 -32.86
C THR A 129 -16.08 -7.70 -32.29
N ALA A 130 -16.92 -8.25 -33.16
CA ALA A 130 -18.09 -9.02 -32.72
C ALA A 130 -17.68 -10.24 -31.87
N GLU A 131 -16.52 -10.83 -32.16
CA GLU A 131 -15.98 -11.98 -31.41
C GLU A 131 -15.50 -11.56 -30.01
N GLU A 132 -14.66 -10.53 -29.91
CA GLU A 132 -14.18 -10.02 -28.61
C GLU A 132 -15.33 -9.49 -27.73
N ALA A 133 -16.36 -8.91 -28.37
CA ALA A 133 -17.56 -8.47 -27.67
C ALA A 133 -18.34 -9.64 -27.08
N GLU A 134 -18.40 -10.77 -27.79
CA GLU A 134 -19.01 -12.00 -27.31
C GLU A 134 -18.19 -12.64 -26.19
N ASP A 135 -16.86 -12.66 -26.31
CA ASP A 135 -15.96 -13.15 -25.27
C ASP A 135 -16.09 -12.33 -23.98
N ALA A 136 -16.10 -11.00 -24.09
CA ALA A 136 -16.29 -10.10 -22.96
C ALA A 136 -17.64 -10.32 -22.25
N VAL A 137 -18.71 -10.66 -22.98
CA VAL A 137 -20.00 -11.02 -22.37
C VAL A 137 -19.89 -12.33 -21.60
N ARG A 138 -19.15 -13.32 -22.12
CA ARG A 138 -18.97 -14.60 -21.42
C ARG A 138 -18.19 -14.44 -20.12
N GLU A 139 -17.06 -13.73 -20.15
CA GLU A 139 -16.25 -13.47 -18.95
C GLU A 139 -17.05 -12.73 -17.88
N ARG A 140 -17.71 -11.63 -18.25
CA ARG A 140 -18.49 -10.85 -17.28
C ARG A 140 -19.71 -11.59 -16.74
N ALA A 141 -20.29 -12.50 -17.52
CA ALA A 141 -21.36 -13.37 -17.05
C ALA A 141 -20.85 -14.36 -15.98
N ILE A 142 -19.65 -14.92 -16.19
CA ILE A 142 -18.97 -15.78 -15.21
C ILE A 142 -18.71 -14.99 -13.92
N ASP A 143 -18.10 -13.81 -14.02
CA ASP A 143 -17.78 -12.97 -12.86
C ASP A 143 -19.02 -12.55 -12.07
N ALA A 144 -20.11 -12.27 -12.78
CA ALA A 144 -21.40 -11.92 -12.17
C ALA A 144 -22.20 -13.14 -11.67
N GLY A 145 -21.72 -14.37 -11.90
CA GLY A 145 -22.41 -15.59 -11.50
C GLY A 145 -23.77 -15.80 -12.19
N VAL A 146 -23.94 -15.31 -13.42
CA VAL A 146 -25.19 -15.41 -14.19
C VAL A 146 -24.97 -16.07 -15.55
N SER A 147 -26.05 -16.52 -16.20
CA SER A 147 -25.94 -17.03 -17.57
C SER A 147 -25.59 -15.92 -18.57
N VAL A 148 -24.87 -16.26 -19.65
CA VAL A 148 -24.54 -15.35 -20.76
C VAL A 148 -25.78 -14.64 -21.30
N ALA A 149 -26.89 -15.39 -21.50
CA ALA A 149 -28.15 -14.83 -21.99
C ALA A 149 -28.76 -13.81 -21.01
N GLU A 150 -28.64 -14.07 -19.70
CA GLU A 150 -29.13 -13.15 -18.68
C GLU A 150 -28.26 -11.91 -18.55
N TYR A 151 -26.94 -12.06 -18.57
CA TYR A 151 -26.02 -10.92 -18.61
C TYR A 151 -26.30 -10.03 -19.82
N ARG A 152 -26.43 -10.63 -21.01
CA ARG A 152 -26.74 -9.91 -22.25
C ARG A 152 -28.06 -9.16 -22.19
N ARG A 153 -29.12 -9.77 -21.61
CA ARG A 153 -30.41 -9.09 -21.43
C ARG A 153 -30.31 -7.88 -20.51
N ARG A 154 -29.51 -7.97 -19.43
CA ARG A 154 -29.39 -6.91 -18.42
C ARG A 154 -28.46 -5.77 -18.87
N ASN A 155 -27.37 -6.10 -19.56
CA ASN A 155 -26.26 -5.17 -19.81
C ASN A 155 -25.97 -4.90 -21.30
N GLY A 156 -26.62 -5.63 -22.22
CA GLY A 156 -26.33 -5.57 -23.64
C GLY A 156 -25.00 -6.25 -24.02
N VAL A 157 -24.54 -5.98 -25.25
CA VAL A 157 -23.24 -6.43 -25.76
C VAL A 157 -22.31 -5.21 -25.79
N PRO A 158 -21.13 -5.25 -25.14
CA PRO A 158 -20.21 -4.13 -25.17
C PRO A 158 -19.66 -3.93 -26.58
N THR A 159 -19.61 -2.68 -27.04
CA THR A 159 -19.03 -2.31 -28.35
C THR A 159 -17.65 -1.68 -28.21
N VAL A 160 -17.26 -1.34 -26.98
CA VAL A 160 -15.99 -0.73 -26.63
C VAL A 160 -15.37 -1.54 -25.50
N GLY A 161 -14.12 -1.93 -25.70
CA GLY A 161 -13.26 -2.55 -24.71
C GLY A 161 -12.26 -1.54 -24.18
N SER A 162 -11.58 -1.89 -23.10
CA SER A 162 -10.46 -1.12 -22.57
C SER A 162 -9.27 -2.05 -22.42
N ARG A 163 -8.08 -1.59 -22.83
CA ARG A 163 -6.83 -2.32 -22.61
C ARG A 163 -5.83 -1.43 -21.90
N TRP A 164 -5.01 -2.03 -21.05
CA TRP A 164 -3.91 -1.35 -20.40
C TRP A 164 -2.72 -1.23 -21.36
N ILE A 165 -2.19 -0.02 -21.53
CA ILE A 165 -0.99 0.25 -22.32
C ILE A 165 0.10 0.78 -21.38
N PRO A 166 1.22 0.05 -21.18
CA PRO A 166 2.30 0.54 -20.33
C PRO A 166 2.96 1.79 -20.95
N LEU A 167 3.39 2.72 -20.10
CA LEU A 167 4.12 3.91 -20.52
C LEU A 167 5.62 3.63 -20.74
N ILE A 168 6.13 2.58 -20.10
CA ILE A 168 7.53 2.15 -20.20
C ILE A 168 7.55 0.88 -21.04
N ALA A 169 8.22 0.95 -22.19
CA ALA A 169 8.18 -0.11 -23.20
C ALA A 169 9.01 -1.35 -22.84
N LYS A 170 10.14 -1.14 -22.14
CA LYS A 170 10.99 -2.22 -21.61
C LYS A 170 11.37 -1.89 -20.18
N THR A 171 11.27 -2.89 -19.31
CA THR A 171 11.71 -2.85 -17.93
C THR A 171 13.11 -3.44 -17.79
N TYR A 172 13.68 -3.35 -16.58
CA TYR A 172 14.93 -4.06 -16.26
C TYR A 172 14.80 -5.57 -16.50
N ILE A 173 13.65 -6.16 -16.15
CA ILE A 173 13.39 -7.59 -16.33
C ILE A 173 13.35 -7.95 -17.83
N ASP A 174 12.69 -7.13 -18.65
CA ASP A 174 12.66 -7.39 -20.10
C ASP A 174 14.07 -7.29 -20.72
N GLU A 175 14.89 -6.31 -20.29
CA GLU A 175 16.24 -6.14 -20.82
C GLU A 175 17.23 -7.20 -20.30
N ILE A 176 17.10 -7.69 -19.06
CA ILE A 176 17.97 -8.77 -18.54
C ILE A 176 17.59 -10.12 -19.15
N ASP A 177 16.30 -10.38 -19.39
CA ASP A 177 15.84 -11.59 -20.08
C ASP A 177 16.43 -11.67 -21.51
N GLU A 178 16.57 -10.53 -22.21
CA GLU A 178 17.22 -10.47 -23.52
C GLU A 178 18.72 -10.82 -23.44
N ILE A 179 19.40 -10.46 -22.35
CA ILE A 179 20.80 -10.84 -22.10
C ILE A 179 20.87 -12.34 -21.78
N ASP A 180 19.99 -12.86 -20.94
CA ASP A 180 19.88 -14.29 -20.59
C ASP A 180 19.67 -15.15 -21.86
N VAL A 181 18.80 -14.71 -22.78
CA VAL A 181 18.56 -15.39 -24.06
C VAL A 181 19.82 -15.41 -24.94
N ARG A 182 20.57 -14.30 -25.01
CA ARG A 182 21.83 -14.24 -25.76
C ARG A 182 22.89 -15.17 -25.17
N TYR A 183 22.99 -15.20 -23.83
CA TYR A 183 23.89 -16.10 -23.13
C TYR A 183 23.55 -17.58 -23.43
N GLY A 184 22.28 -17.96 -23.35
CA GLY A 184 21.83 -19.30 -23.71
C GLY A 184 22.22 -19.69 -25.14
N ALA A 185 21.98 -18.80 -26.11
CA ALA A 185 22.34 -19.02 -27.51
C ALA A 185 23.88 -19.12 -27.73
N ALA A 186 24.67 -18.35 -26.98
CA ALA A 186 26.13 -18.41 -27.05
C ALA A 186 26.66 -19.77 -26.56
N VAL A 187 26.11 -20.28 -25.46
CA VAL A 187 26.45 -21.61 -24.93
C VAL A 187 26.03 -22.71 -25.90
N GLU A 188 24.81 -22.65 -26.44
CA GLU A 188 24.30 -23.64 -27.41
C GLU A 188 25.10 -23.68 -28.72
N SER A 189 25.63 -22.53 -29.16
CA SER A 189 26.46 -22.43 -30.37
C SER A 189 27.91 -22.90 -30.17
N GLY A 190 28.27 -23.34 -28.96
CA GLY A 190 29.59 -23.87 -28.63
C GLY A 190 30.63 -22.79 -28.31
N THR A 191 30.19 -21.59 -27.91
CA THR A 191 31.08 -20.58 -27.33
C THR A 191 31.70 -21.13 -26.06
N ASP A 192 32.98 -20.80 -25.84
CA ASP A 192 33.67 -21.12 -24.58
C ASP A 192 32.87 -20.61 -23.37
N PRO A 193 32.48 -21.48 -22.40
CA PRO A 193 31.60 -21.09 -21.30
C PRO A 193 32.13 -19.93 -20.46
N ASP A 194 33.44 -19.88 -20.22
CA ASP A 194 34.06 -18.81 -19.44
C ASP A 194 33.97 -17.47 -20.17
N ARG A 195 34.18 -17.49 -21.50
CA ARG A 195 33.97 -16.31 -22.35
C ARG A 195 32.50 -15.88 -22.37
N ALA A 196 31.56 -16.82 -22.53
CA ALA A 196 30.13 -16.52 -22.55
C ALA A 196 29.65 -15.91 -21.22
N GLN A 197 30.13 -16.44 -20.10
CA GLN A 197 29.83 -15.90 -18.77
C GLN A 197 30.44 -14.51 -18.56
N ALA A 198 31.68 -14.28 -19.00
CA ALA A 198 32.31 -12.96 -18.87
C ALA A 198 31.58 -11.88 -19.69
N GLU A 199 31.08 -12.23 -20.87
CA GLU A 199 30.26 -11.34 -21.71
C GLU A 199 28.91 -11.05 -21.06
N TYR A 200 28.25 -12.09 -20.52
CA TYR A 200 27.03 -11.96 -19.72
C TYR A 200 27.21 -11.02 -18.54
N ASP A 201 28.22 -11.27 -17.69
CA ASP A 201 28.47 -10.49 -16.49
C ASP A 201 28.72 -9.01 -16.84
N HIS A 202 29.49 -8.75 -17.90
CA HIS A 202 29.77 -7.40 -18.37
C HIS A 202 28.49 -6.68 -18.83
N GLU A 203 27.63 -7.33 -19.62
CA GLU A 203 26.37 -6.76 -20.10
C GLU A 203 25.37 -6.56 -18.96
N ALA A 204 25.18 -7.56 -18.09
CA ALA A 204 24.28 -7.51 -16.94
C ALA A 204 24.67 -6.40 -15.96
N ASP A 205 25.97 -6.26 -15.68
CA ASP A 205 26.50 -5.18 -14.84
C ASP A 205 26.27 -3.79 -15.46
N ALA A 206 26.48 -3.65 -16.77
CA ALA A 206 26.23 -2.40 -17.47
C ALA A 206 24.74 -2.03 -17.44
N LEU A 207 23.86 -3.01 -17.66
CA LEU A 207 22.41 -2.85 -17.56
C LEU A 207 21.98 -2.47 -16.14
N ASN A 208 22.49 -3.17 -15.13
CA ASN A 208 22.18 -2.89 -13.74
C ASN A 208 22.59 -1.47 -13.35
N ARG A 209 23.80 -1.02 -13.70
CA ARG A 209 24.24 0.38 -13.46
C ARG A 209 23.36 1.40 -14.16
N LYS A 210 22.93 1.13 -15.40
CA LYS A 210 22.01 2.00 -16.15
C LYS A 210 20.67 2.16 -15.43
N TRP A 211 20.05 1.05 -15.05
CA TRP A 211 18.74 1.07 -14.37
C TRP A 211 18.81 1.57 -12.94
N GLU A 212 19.88 1.28 -12.21
CA GLU A 212 20.08 1.81 -10.85
C GLU A 212 20.16 3.35 -10.87
N ARG A 213 20.83 3.94 -11.86
CA ARG A 213 20.84 5.41 -12.04
C ARG A 213 19.44 5.97 -12.29
N ARG A 214 18.66 5.33 -13.19
CA ARG A 214 17.26 5.70 -13.45
C ARG A 214 16.40 5.63 -12.19
N TYR A 215 16.56 4.56 -11.41
CA TYR A 215 15.84 4.35 -10.16
C TYR A 215 16.20 5.40 -9.11
N ARG A 216 17.48 5.78 -8.99
CA ARG A 216 17.91 6.87 -8.09
C ARG A 216 17.28 8.21 -8.48
N LEU A 217 17.33 8.58 -9.77
CA LEU A 217 16.71 9.83 -10.25
C LEU A 217 15.21 9.88 -9.97
N TYR A 218 14.51 8.78 -10.26
CA TYR A 218 13.08 8.67 -9.97
C TYR A 218 12.81 8.77 -8.46
N ALA A 219 13.57 8.05 -7.63
CA ALA A 219 13.43 8.06 -6.16
C ALA A 219 13.68 9.44 -5.55
N ASP A 220 14.68 10.18 -6.02
CA ASP A 220 15.00 11.52 -5.51
C ASP A 220 13.89 12.53 -5.84
N SER A 221 13.37 12.48 -7.07
CA SER A 221 12.23 13.30 -7.48
C SER A 221 10.97 12.92 -6.69
N PHE A 222 10.67 11.63 -6.57
CA PHE A 222 9.55 11.12 -5.79
C PHE A 222 9.63 11.59 -4.33
N GLY A 223 10.79 11.42 -3.69
CA GLY A 223 11.01 11.87 -2.31
C GLY A 223 10.83 13.38 -2.14
N SER A 224 11.17 14.18 -3.16
CA SER A 224 10.94 15.63 -3.13
C SER A 224 9.44 15.98 -3.17
N PHE A 225 8.64 15.27 -3.97
CA PHE A 225 7.19 15.44 -3.98
C PHE A 225 6.53 14.93 -2.69
N VAL A 226 7.01 13.83 -2.10
CA VAL A 226 6.56 13.37 -0.77
C VAL A 226 6.77 14.46 0.27
N ARG A 227 7.97 15.03 0.35
CA ARG A 227 8.28 16.10 1.32
C ARG A 227 7.45 17.36 1.08
N SER A 228 7.25 17.72 -0.18
CA SER A 228 6.42 18.87 -0.55
C SER A 228 4.96 18.68 -0.13
N LYS A 229 4.36 17.51 -0.40
CA LYS A 229 2.99 17.21 0.03
C LYS A 229 2.88 17.11 1.55
N ALA A 230 3.86 16.50 2.23
CA ALA A 230 3.89 16.43 3.69
C ALA A 230 3.87 17.82 4.33
N ALA A 231 4.70 18.74 3.85
CA ALA A 231 4.69 20.13 4.31
C ALA A 231 3.35 20.83 4.02
N GLN A 232 2.75 20.58 2.84
CA GLN A 232 1.45 21.14 2.46
C GLN A 232 0.32 20.73 3.41
N ILE A 233 0.30 19.47 3.86
CA ILE A 233 -0.74 18.93 4.76
C ILE A 233 -0.40 19.11 6.25
N GLY A 234 0.65 19.87 6.58
CA GLY A 234 1.02 20.17 7.96
C GLY A 234 1.64 19.02 8.75
N LEU A 235 2.16 17.99 8.08
CA LEU A 235 2.86 16.88 8.74
C LEU A 235 4.25 17.33 9.23
N ASP A 236 4.64 16.97 10.46
CA ASP A 236 6.00 17.24 10.95
C ASP A 236 7.03 16.50 10.08
N MET A 237 7.89 17.28 9.42
CA MET A 237 8.92 16.78 8.51
C MET A 237 9.91 15.82 9.19
N LYS A 238 10.07 15.88 10.52
CA LYS A 238 10.93 14.93 11.26
C LYS A 238 10.38 13.51 11.27
N LEU A 239 9.08 13.35 11.04
CA LEU A 239 8.40 12.05 11.02
C LEU A 239 8.50 11.37 9.65
N VAL A 240 8.77 12.12 8.58
CA VAL A 240 8.71 11.62 7.20
C VAL A 240 9.99 10.88 6.83
N GLN A 241 9.86 9.60 6.48
CA GLN A 241 10.95 8.74 6.05
C GLN A 241 10.60 8.08 4.72
N LEU A 242 11.50 8.13 3.73
CA LEU A 242 11.35 7.39 2.49
C LEU A 242 12.07 6.04 2.62
N LYS A 243 11.36 4.94 2.34
CA LYS A 243 11.95 3.61 2.24
C LYS A 243 11.94 3.17 0.78
N VAL A 244 13.11 3.10 0.15
CA VAL A 244 13.26 2.79 -1.27
C VAL A 244 14.44 1.83 -1.49
N VAL A 245 14.32 0.96 -2.48
CA VAL A 245 15.42 0.15 -3.01
C VAL A 245 15.66 0.60 -4.45
N THR A 246 16.88 1.06 -4.76
CA THR A 246 17.22 1.56 -6.09
C THR A 246 17.96 0.55 -6.95
N ASN A 247 18.47 -0.55 -6.37
CA ASN A 247 19.04 -1.66 -7.12
C ASN A 247 17.90 -2.46 -7.79
N PRO A 248 17.77 -2.45 -9.13
CA PRO A 248 16.69 -3.15 -9.82
C PRO A 248 16.82 -4.68 -9.74
N ALA A 249 18.03 -5.20 -9.50
CA ALA A 249 18.29 -6.64 -9.32
C ALA A 249 17.97 -7.15 -7.90
N ALA A 250 17.53 -6.28 -6.98
CA ALA A 250 17.29 -6.66 -5.59
C ALA A 250 16.08 -7.60 -5.46
N LEU A 251 16.32 -8.85 -5.06
CA LEU A 251 15.27 -9.87 -4.84
C LEU A 251 14.64 -9.82 -3.44
N SER A 252 15.22 -9.06 -2.51
CA SER A 252 14.76 -8.99 -1.13
C SER A 252 14.83 -7.56 -0.57
N GLY A 253 14.06 -7.29 0.47
CA GLY A 253 14.02 -5.96 1.10
C GLY A 253 13.27 -4.89 0.30
N VAL A 254 12.75 -5.23 -0.88
CA VAL A 254 11.91 -4.35 -1.69
C VAL A 254 10.61 -4.08 -0.93
N PRO A 255 10.29 -2.80 -0.64
CA PRO A 255 9.07 -2.48 0.10
C PRO A 255 7.83 -2.76 -0.76
N GLN A 256 6.65 -2.80 -0.14
CA GLN A 256 5.39 -2.81 -0.89
C GLN A 256 4.85 -1.39 -0.97
N ASN A 257 4.45 -0.95 -2.17
CA ASN A 257 3.76 0.32 -2.35
C ASN A 257 2.44 0.30 -1.55
N PRO A 258 2.03 1.43 -0.96
CA PRO A 258 0.86 1.45 -0.10
C PRO A 258 -0.41 1.24 -0.92
N SER A 259 -1.39 0.58 -0.31
CA SER A 259 -2.76 0.52 -0.83
C SER A 259 -3.57 1.66 -0.23
N LEU A 260 -4.35 2.36 -1.07
CA LEU A 260 -5.40 3.28 -0.62
C LEU A 260 -6.45 2.57 0.24
N TYR A 261 -6.64 1.26 0.03
CA TYR A 261 -7.60 0.44 0.76
C TYR A 261 -6.90 -0.30 1.90
N GLY A 262 -7.27 0.04 3.14
CA GLY A 262 -6.84 -0.65 4.35
C GLY A 262 -5.46 -0.28 4.87
N GLY A 263 -4.69 0.57 4.18
CA GLY A 263 -3.40 1.11 4.62
C GLY A 263 -3.49 2.37 5.49
N ASP A 264 -2.33 2.90 5.85
CA ASP A 264 -2.21 4.24 6.46
C ASP A 264 -2.57 5.30 5.39
N ALA A 265 -3.66 6.04 5.60
CA ALA A 265 -4.19 6.97 4.60
C ALA A 265 -3.25 8.17 4.38
N ILE A 266 -2.51 8.61 5.41
CA ILE A 266 -1.51 9.67 5.26
C ILE A 266 -0.39 9.17 4.34
N VAL A 267 0.12 7.95 4.57
CA VAL A 267 1.13 7.34 3.70
C VAL A 267 0.63 7.20 2.27
N ALA A 268 -0.61 6.72 2.08
CA ALA A 268 -1.19 6.54 0.76
C ALA A 268 -1.36 7.88 0.01
N THR A 269 -1.88 8.92 0.67
CA THR A 269 -2.01 10.26 0.09
C THR A 269 -0.66 10.86 -0.33
N LEU A 270 0.38 10.72 0.51
CA LEU A 270 1.74 11.16 0.17
C LEU A 270 2.28 10.41 -1.05
N TRP A 271 2.10 9.08 -1.06
CA TRP A 271 2.60 8.22 -2.11
C TRP A 271 1.92 8.48 -3.45
N GLU A 272 0.58 8.55 -3.49
CA GLU A 272 -0.19 8.81 -4.70
C GLU A 272 0.17 10.17 -5.31
N THR A 273 0.22 11.22 -4.47
CA THR A 273 0.59 12.56 -4.93
C THR A 273 2.00 12.56 -5.54
N ALA A 274 2.95 11.87 -4.91
CA ALA A 274 4.31 11.77 -5.41
C ALA A 274 4.40 10.92 -6.68
N PHE A 275 3.69 9.80 -6.75
CA PHE A 275 3.65 8.92 -7.92
C PHE A 275 3.09 9.66 -9.15
N GLU A 276 1.97 10.39 -8.99
CA GLU A 276 1.35 11.16 -10.06
C GLU A 276 2.23 12.31 -10.58
N LYS A 277 2.98 12.96 -9.68
CA LYS A 277 3.80 14.12 -10.02
C LYS A 277 5.20 13.78 -10.50
N THR A 278 5.71 12.59 -10.18
CA THR A 278 7.08 12.20 -10.55
C THR A 278 7.15 11.88 -12.04
N PRO A 279 7.98 12.60 -12.82
CA PRO A 279 8.11 12.36 -14.26
C PRO A 279 8.57 10.93 -14.55
N THR A 280 7.81 10.22 -15.39
CA THR A 280 8.18 8.88 -15.86
C THR A 280 9.41 8.91 -16.77
N SER A 281 9.76 10.07 -17.33
CA SER A 281 10.97 10.26 -18.14
C SER A 281 12.24 9.87 -17.40
N PHE A 282 12.31 10.00 -16.06
CA PHE A 282 13.48 9.54 -15.31
C PHE A 282 13.76 8.04 -15.44
N LEU A 283 12.76 7.26 -15.85
CA LEU A 283 12.87 5.81 -16.06
C LEU A 283 13.10 5.43 -17.53
N THR A 284 12.99 6.39 -18.46
CA THR A 284 13.14 6.15 -19.90
C THR A 284 14.25 6.99 -20.55
N LEU A 285 14.82 7.96 -19.84
CA LEU A 285 15.95 8.74 -20.32
C LEU A 285 17.10 7.82 -20.72
N GLU A 286 17.57 7.98 -21.96
CA GLU A 286 18.88 7.52 -22.36
C GLU A 286 19.89 8.47 -21.70
N LEU A 287 20.44 8.00 -20.58
CA LEU A 287 21.50 8.69 -19.88
C LEU A 287 22.78 8.37 -20.65
N ASP A 288 23.13 9.20 -21.62
CA ASP A 288 24.42 9.13 -22.30
C ASP A 288 25.56 9.15 -21.26
N GLN A 289 26.63 8.43 -21.59
CA GLN A 289 27.72 8.09 -20.68
C GLN A 289 28.40 9.32 -20.04
N GLU A 290 28.72 9.17 -18.76
CA GLU A 290 29.59 10.02 -17.91
C GLU A 290 29.05 11.41 -17.51
N LEU A 291 28.48 11.46 -16.29
CA LEU A 291 28.65 12.57 -15.34
C LEU A 291 29.39 12.04 -14.12
#